data_AF-A0AA44YYM5-F1
#
_entry.id   AF-A0AA44YYM5-F1
#
_cell.length_a   1.000
_cell.length_b   1.000
_cell.length_c   1.000
_cell.angle_alpha   90.00
_cell.angle_beta   90.00
_cell.angle_gamma   90.00
#
_symmetry.space_group_name_H-M   'P 1'
#
loop_
_entity.id
_entity.type
_entity.pdbx_description
1 polymer ?
#
loop_
_entity_poly.entity_id
_entity_poly.type
_entity_poly.pdbx_seq_one_letter_code
_entity_poly.pdbx_strand_id
1 'polypeptide(L)'
;MDRGDVYLVSLDPTSGHEQQGTRPVLIVSSSAFNRLTKTPVVLPITSGGNFARTAGFTVSLMGAGTNTTGVVRCDQPRALDLASRRGRKLETVPSPIMDEVLAKLSAILE
;
A
#
# COMPACT_ATOMS: atom_id res chain seq x y z
N MET A 1 -7.58 -3.74 -10.98
CA MET A 1 -6.44 -3.10 -10.27
C MET A 1 -6.87 -1.67 -10.06
N ASP A 2 -7.67 -1.51 -9.02
CA ASP A 2 -8.38 -0.28 -8.74
C ASP A 2 -7.86 0.32 -7.44
N ARG A 3 -8.01 1.63 -7.28
CA ARG A 3 -7.63 2.29 -6.03
C ARG A 3 -8.38 1.65 -4.87
N GLY A 4 -7.68 1.35 -3.78
CA GLY A 4 -8.25 0.67 -2.62
C GLY A 4 -8.13 -0.85 -2.65
N ASP A 5 -7.74 -1.44 -3.77
CA ASP A 5 -7.45 -2.88 -3.82
C ASP A 5 -6.18 -3.22 -3.04
N VAL A 6 -6.24 -4.31 -2.27
CA VAL A 6 -5.10 -4.91 -1.59
C VAL A 6 -4.63 -6.13 -2.39
N TYR A 7 -3.33 -6.18 -2.67
CA TYR A 7 -2.68 -7.30 -3.37
C TYR A 7 -1.57 -7.90 -2.52
N LEU A 8 -1.45 -9.23 -2.50
CA LEU A 8 -0.27 -9.93 -2.00
C LEU A 8 0.76 -10.04 -3.11
N VAL A 9 1.96 -9.49 -2.90
CA VAL A 9 3.03 -9.48 -3.91
C VAL A 9 4.41 -9.46 -3.27
N SER A 10 5.42 -9.97 -3.97
CA SER A 10 6.82 -9.83 -3.57
C SER A 10 7.35 -8.43 -3.90
N LEU A 11 7.93 -7.77 -2.91
CA LEU A 11 8.66 -6.50 -3.08
C LEU A 11 10.13 -6.71 -3.45
N ASP A 12 10.63 -7.94 -3.36
CA ASP A 12 12.04 -8.25 -3.63
C ASP A 12 12.35 -8.23 -5.13
N PRO A 13 13.63 -8.03 -5.51
CA PRO A 13 14.75 -7.64 -4.64
C PRO A 13 14.61 -6.21 -4.12
N THR A 14 15.25 -5.95 -2.98
CA THR A 14 15.30 -4.64 -2.31
C THR A 14 16.71 -4.34 -1.82
N SER A 15 16.99 -3.09 -1.45
CA SER A 15 18.27 -2.67 -0.88
C SER A 15 18.09 -1.76 0.33
N GLY A 16 18.94 -1.94 1.34
CA GLY A 16 18.95 -1.08 2.54
C GLY A 16 17.64 -1.11 3.33
N HIS A 17 16.97 0.05 3.43
CA HIS A 17 15.81 0.28 4.31
C HIS A 17 14.44 0.15 3.60
N GLU A 18 14.44 -0.33 2.36
CA GLU A 18 13.23 -0.60 1.60
C GLU A 18 12.37 -1.69 2.27
N GLN A 19 11.03 -1.58 2.15
CA GLN A 19 10.17 -2.70 2.54
C GLN A 19 10.43 -3.92 1.63
N GLN A 20 10.86 -5.01 2.25
CA GLN A 20 11.26 -6.27 1.61
C GLN A 20 10.25 -7.41 1.80
N GLY A 21 10.44 -8.52 1.10
CA GLY A 21 9.63 -9.73 1.27
C GLY A 21 8.28 -9.70 0.55
N THR A 22 7.55 -10.80 0.68
CA THR A 22 6.17 -10.93 0.19
C THR A 22 5.19 -10.45 1.24
N ARG A 23 4.42 -9.41 0.92
CA ARG A 23 3.46 -8.81 1.86
C ARG A 23 2.29 -8.15 1.11
N PRO A 24 1.18 -7.87 1.82
CA PRO A 24 0.08 -7.11 1.23
C PRO A 24 0.53 -5.68 0.90
N VAL A 25 0.02 -5.15 -0.21
CA VAL A 25 0.20 -3.77 -0.66
C VAL A 25 -1.14 -3.18 -1.06
N LEU A 26 -1.35 -1.90 -0.78
CA LEU A 26 -2.55 -1.14 -1.11
C LEU A 26 -2.32 -0.30 -2.37
N ILE A 27 -3.19 -0.43 -3.37
CA ILE A 27 -3.14 0.42 -4.58
C ILE A 27 -3.70 1.82 -4.28
N VAL A 28 -2.93 2.87 -4.57
CA VAL A 28 -3.34 4.28 -4.36
C VAL A 28 -3.55 5.06 -5.66
N SER A 29 -2.95 4.64 -6.76
CA SER A 29 -3.16 5.27 -8.08
C SER A 29 -4.52 4.92 -8.69
N SER A 30 -5.03 5.81 -9.54
CA SER A 30 -6.34 5.65 -10.17
C SER A 30 -6.37 4.48 -11.17
N SER A 31 -7.54 3.87 -11.36
CA SER A 31 -7.70 2.75 -12.30
C SER A 31 -7.31 3.09 -13.73
N ALA A 32 -7.54 4.34 -14.16
CA ALA A 32 -7.12 4.84 -15.46
C ALA A 32 -5.59 4.84 -15.60
N PHE A 33 -4.88 5.35 -14.60
CA PHE A 33 -3.42 5.32 -14.53
C PHE A 33 -2.90 3.89 -14.56
N ASN A 34 -3.44 3.02 -13.71
CA ASN A 34 -3.02 1.61 -13.59
C ASN A 34 -3.17 0.84 -14.91
N ARG A 35 -4.28 1.10 -15.63
CA ARG A 35 -4.55 0.45 -16.92
C ARG A 35 -3.59 0.89 -18.01
N LEU A 36 -3.20 2.17 -17.99
CA LEU A 36 -2.29 2.77 -18.97
C LEU A 36 -0.85 2.34 -18.73
N THR A 37 -0.35 2.48 -17.50
CA THR A 37 1.07 2.26 -17.17
C THR A 37 1.43 0.80 -16.89
N LYS A 38 0.43 -0.02 -16.53
CA LYS A 38 0.60 -1.39 -16.02
C LYS A 38 1.41 -1.48 -14.72
N THR A 39 1.74 -0.34 -14.12
CA THR A 39 2.55 -0.20 -12.91
C THR A 39 1.82 0.67 -11.89
N PRO A 40 0.77 0.15 -11.20
CA PRO A 40 0.12 0.88 -10.13
C PRO A 40 1.13 1.35 -9.07
N VAL A 41 0.88 2.53 -8.52
CA VAL A 41 1.53 3.02 -7.30
C VAL A 41 0.86 2.35 -6.11
N VAL A 42 1.66 1.72 -5.27
CA VAL A 42 1.21 0.98 -4.10
C VAL A 42 1.91 1.44 -2.83
N LEU A 43 1.30 1.17 -1.68
CA LEU A 43 1.86 1.33 -0.35
C LEU A 43 1.96 -0.02 0.36
N PRO A 44 3.09 -0.37 0.99
CA PRO A 44 3.22 -1.64 1.69
C PRO A 44 2.45 -1.67 3.00
N ILE A 45 1.89 -2.84 3.33
CA ILE A 45 1.19 -3.09 4.59
C ILE A 45 2.09 -3.96 5.47
N THR A 46 2.25 -3.57 6.73
CA THR A 46 3.22 -4.18 7.65
C THR A 46 2.61 -4.45 9.02
N SER A 47 2.99 -5.56 9.66
CA SER A 47 2.61 -5.85 11.05
C SER A 47 3.43 -5.01 12.05
N GLY A 48 4.71 -4.77 11.75
CA GLY A 48 5.61 -3.86 12.48
C GLY A 48 5.67 -2.46 11.87
N GLY A 49 6.17 -1.47 12.61
CA GLY A 49 6.26 -0.09 12.11
C GLY A 49 6.30 0.96 13.21
N ASN A 50 6.91 0.68 14.36
CA ASN A 50 6.89 1.60 15.50
C ASN A 50 7.36 3.00 15.11
N PHE A 51 8.45 3.14 14.35
CA PHE A 51 8.93 4.44 13.90
C PHE A 51 7.91 5.22 13.04
N ALA A 52 7.32 4.61 12.01
CA ALA A 52 6.33 5.28 11.17
C ALA A 52 4.99 5.53 11.89
N ARG A 53 4.64 4.67 12.86
CA ARG A 53 3.52 4.89 13.79
C ARG A 53 3.76 6.11 14.66
N THR A 54 4.95 6.22 15.25
CA THR A 54 5.36 7.38 16.05
C THR A 54 5.44 8.65 15.22
N ALA A 55 5.88 8.56 13.96
CA ALA A 55 6.00 9.69 13.04
C ALA A 55 4.68 10.08 12.34
N GLY A 56 3.59 9.34 12.55
CA GLY A 56 2.27 9.68 12.00
C GLY A 56 2.04 9.33 10.52
N PHE A 57 2.95 8.61 9.86
CA PHE A 57 2.84 8.22 8.44
C PHE A 57 2.15 6.88 8.21
N THR A 58 1.53 6.30 9.24
CA THR A 58 0.80 5.03 9.13
C THR A 58 -0.70 5.20 9.27
N VAL A 59 -1.46 4.44 8.47
CA VAL A 59 -2.89 4.24 8.68
C VAL A 59 -3.12 2.84 9.25
N SER A 60 -3.89 2.74 10.33
CA SER A 60 -4.23 1.45 10.94
C SER A 60 -5.37 0.76 10.21
N LEU A 61 -5.23 -0.56 10.00
CA LEU A 61 -6.33 -1.41 9.52
C LEU A 61 -7.08 -2.10 10.67
N MET A 62 -6.64 -1.91 11.92
CA MET A 62 -7.32 -2.48 13.09
C MET A 62 -8.72 -1.89 13.22
N GLY A 63 -9.74 -2.75 13.29
CA GLY A 63 -11.14 -2.32 13.39
C GLY A 63 -11.73 -1.75 12.10
N ALA A 64 -10.97 -1.77 10.99
CA ALA A 64 -11.42 -1.21 9.71
C ALA A 64 -12.37 -2.13 8.94
N GLY A 65 -12.70 -3.32 9.44
CA GLY A 65 -13.50 -4.31 8.71
C GLY A 65 -12.75 -4.99 7.55
N THR A 66 -11.42 -4.97 7.57
CA THR A 66 -10.55 -5.65 6.59
C THR A 66 -10.07 -7.00 7.13
N ASN A 67 -9.83 -7.98 6.25
CA ASN A 67 -9.18 -9.24 6.62
C ASN A 67 -7.67 -9.05 6.83
N THR A 68 -7.06 -8.19 6.01
CA THR A 68 -5.68 -7.78 6.14
C THR A 68 -5.50 -6.95 7.41
N THR A 69 -4.52 -7.33 8.22
CA THR A 69 -4.19 -6.67 9.49
C THR A 69 -2.87 -5.91 9.39
N GLY A 70 -2.64 -5.00 10.35
CA GLY A 70 -1.43 -4.21 10.44
C GLY A 70 -1.67 -2.74 10.08
N VAL A 71 -0.64 -2.10 9.51
CA VAL A 71 -0.67 -0.70 9.12
C VAL A 71 -0.22 -0.49 7.68
N VAL A 72 -0.84 0.45 6.99
CA VAL A 72 -0.39 0.95 5.69
C VAL A 72 0.75 1.94 5.94
N ARG A 73 1.92 1.73 5.31
CA ARG A 73 3.09 2.63 5.38
C ARG A 73 3.01 3.68 4.27
N CYS A 74 2.46 4.87 4.57
CA CYS A 74 2.29 5.93 3.58
C CYS A 74 3.61 6.57 3.15
N ASP A 75 4.66 6.39 3.96
CA ASP A 75 6.02 6.88 3.75
C ASP A 75 6.84 6.09 2.71
N GLN A 76 6.31 4.97 2.18
CA GLN A 76 7.03 4.13 1.21
C GLN A 76 6.22 3.82 -0.06
N PRO A 77 5.80 4.83 -0.85
CA PRO A 77 5.16 4.60 -2.14
C PRO A 77 6.10 3.96 -3.16
N ARG A 78 5.58 3.02 -3.94
CA ARG A 78 6.34 2.35 -5.01
C ARG A 78 5.45 2.02 -6.21
N ALA A 79 5.91 2.28 -7.42
CA ALA A 79 5.30 1.77 -8.63
C ALA A 79 5.73 0.31 -8.86
N LEU A 80 4.77 -0.61 -9.03
CA LEU A 80 5.05 -2.03 -9.20
C LEU A 80 4.27 -2.61 -10.37
N ASP A 81 4.93 -3.39 -11.21
CA ASP A 81 4.26 -4.29 -12.12
C ASP A 81 3.74 -5.51 -11.33
N LEU A 82 2.49 -5.43 -10.89
CA LEU A 82 1.85 -6.51 -10.14
C LEU A 82 1.60 -7.74 -10.99
N ALA A 83 1.46 -7.62 -12.32
CA ALA A 83 1.17 -8.74 -13.19
C ALA A 83 2.41 -9.63 -13.37
N SER A 84 3.57 -9.03 -13.72
CA SER A 84 4.83 -9.79 -13.84
C SER A 84 5.28 -10.40 -12.51
N ARG A 85 5.00 -9.71 -11.40
CA ARG A 85 5.24 -10.20 -10.03
C ARG A 85 4.22 -11.19 -9.51
N ARG A 86 3.24 -11.61 -10.33
CA ARG A 86 2.17 -12.57 -9.98
C ARG A 86 1.39 -12.16 -8.73
N GLY A 87 1.14 -10.86 -8.58
CA GLY A 87 0.39 -10.30 -7.48
C GLY A 87 -1.03 -10.83 -7.44
N ARG A 88 -1.50 -11.23 -6.25
CA ARG A 88 -2.84 -11.79 -6.04
C ARG A 88 -3.71 -10.81 -5.27
N LYS A 89 -4.85 -10.42 -5.84
CA LYS A 89 -5.84 -9.60 -5.12
C LYS A 89 -6.33 -10.36 -3.88
N LEU A 90 -6.37 -9.67 -2.74
CA LEU A 90 -6.87 -10.19 -1.48
C LEU A 90 -8.27 -9.64 -1.18
N GLU A 91 -8.41 -8.32 -1.19
CA GLU A 91 -9.63 -7.60 -0.82
C GLU A 91 -9.59 -6.16 -1.35
N THR A 92 -10.60 -5.37 -0.97
CA THR A 92 -10.64 -3.93 -1.19
C THR A 92 -10.97 -3.25 0.14
N VAL A 93 -10.21 -2.23 0.52
CA VAL A 93 -10.41 -1.52 1.80
C VAL A 93 -11.63 -0.58 1.73
N PRO A 94 -12.28 -0.27 2.86
CA PRO A 94 -13.34 0.74 2.91
C PRO A 94 -12.86 2.15 2.56
N SER A 95 -13.78 3.00 2.08
CA SER A 95 -13.49 4.39 1.72
C SER A 95 -12.83 5.23 2.83
N PRO A 96 -13.22 5.14 4.12
CA PRO A 96 -12.57 5.91 5.17
C PRO A 96 -11.06 5.64 5.30
N ILE A 97 -10.63 4.40 5.06
CA ILE A 97 -9.21 4.05 5.05
C ILE A 97 -8.50 4.71 3.87
N MET A 98 -9.12 4.70 2.69
CA MET A 98 -8.55 5.36 1.52
C MET A 98 -8.43 6.87 1.70
N ASP A 99 -9.41 7.51 2.33
CA ASP A 99 -9.39 8.95 2.58
C ASP A 99 -8.24 9.32 3.51
N GLU A 100 -8.04 8.58 4.60
CA GLU A 100 -6.92 8.79 5.52
C GLU A 100 -5.56 8.54 4.85
N VAL A 101 -5.45 7.48 4.03
CA VAL A 101 -4.22 7.16 3.28
C VAL A 101 -3.86 8.28 2.31
N LEU A 102 -4.84 8.80 1.56
CA LEU A 102 -4.59 9.88 0.59
C LEU A 102 -4.19 11.18 1.30
N ALA A 103 -4.81 11.50 2.44
CA ALA A 103 -4.43 12.66 3.23
C ALA A 103 -2.97 12.58 3.72
N LYS A 104 -2.55 11.43 4.26
CA LYS A 104 -1.16 11.22 4.70
C LYS A 104 -0.17 11.21 3.54
N LEU A 105 -0.56 10.66 2.39
CA LEU A 105 0.30 10.66 1.20
C LEU A 105 0.48 12.06 0.62
N SER A 106 -0.57 12.89 0.61
CA SER A 106 -0.49 14.31 0.20
C SER A 106 0.50 15.09 1.06
N ALA A 107 0.44 14.89 2.39
CA ALA A 107 1.32 15.57 3.34
C ALA A 107 2.82 15.23 3.19
N ILE A 108 3.19 14.22 2.40
CA ILE A 108 4.60 13.89 2.11
C ILE A 108 5.10 14.68 0.88
N LEU A 109 4.19 15.17 0.03
CA LEU A 109 4.50 15.82 -1.24
C LEU A 109 4.35 17.35 -1.21
N GLU A 110 3.76 17.88 -0.14
CA GLU A 110 3.61 19.32 0.16
C GLU A 110 4.81 19.84 0.96
#